data_AF-A0A2E5RK55-F1
#
_entry.id   AF-A0A2E5RK55-F1
#
_cell.length_a   1.000
_cell.length_b   1.000
_cell.length_c   1.000
_cell.angle_alpha   90.00
_cell.angle_beta   90.00
_cell.angle_gamma   90.00
#
_symmetry.space_group_name_H-M   'P 1'
#
loop_
_entity.id
_entity.type
_entity.pdbx_description
1 polymer ?
#
loop_
_entity_poly.entity_id
_entity_poly.type
_entity_poly.pdbx_seq_one_letter_code
_entity_poly.pdbx_strand_id
1 'polypeptide(L)'
;MIQKNKYDFKNFLLSEKREYHQDDLIFWRNNIPLPLDLIYRLFEDRYLLISLYLDHIFASLIYFKIDLNIEDYISVELLPDKKYVIKNEIEIKSKIEAFLNQNPSVDDVFKKVVLIVGIEDYDLNTENLFDALCHAGKKYSRIYVPNEVKEVIQESYISFFNKVGTNQKDMFGNVVCDHFGIYRSGLSDAFASIFTDLLSFQILNKSSKSIGKSLVKFKTKHKKENTENEIEYVDSLGGKIWEPMYKNGKVGIRLNRNHLFIDTLTEEEVAKITPLLLSLSEEEFNSFSDVKTKVLEEMRESISRSTRLKLEI
;
A
#
# COMPACT_ATOMS: atom_id res chain seq x y z
N MET A 1 -17.81 -11.68 12.97
CA MET A 1 -17.25 -10.39 13.41
C MET A 1 -17.32 -9.47 12.19
N ILE A 2 -17.97 -8.31 12.30
CA ILE A 2 -18.35 -7.48 11.13
C ILE A 2 -17.12 -6.68 10.68
N GLN A 3 -16.61 -6.99 9.50
CA GLN A 3 -15.57 -6.19 8.85
C GLN A 3 -16.16 -4.81 8.54
N LYS A 4 -15.57 -3.77 9.12
CA LYS A 4 -15.98 -2.38 8.87
C LYS A 4 -15.63 -1.98 7.44
N ASN A 5 -16.52 -1.24 6.80
CA ASN A 5 -16.38 -0.78 5.43
C ASN A 5 -16.21 0.74 5.35
N LYS A 6 -16.06 1.26 4.12
CA LYS A 6 -15.87 2.69 3.86
C LYS A 6 -17.04 3.57 4.33
N TYR A 7 -18.26 3.03 4.37
CA TYR A 7 -19.43 3.73 4.88
C TYR A 7 -19.40 3.83 6.41
N ASP A 8 -18.93 2.78 7.10
CA ASP A 8 -18.73 2.82 8.55
C ASP A 8 -17.70 3.89 8.94
N PHE A 9 -16.58 3.94 8.22
CA PHE A 9 -15.56 4.97 8.46
C PHE A 9 -16.09 6.38 8.19
N LYS A 10 -16.80 6.58 7.07
CA LYS A 10 -17.44 7.87 6.79
C LYS A 10 -18.42 8.27 7.90
N ASN A 11 -19.26 7.34 8.36
CA ASN A 11 -20.22 7.60 9.42
C ASN A 11 -19.52 7.92 10.74
N PHE A 12 -18.41 7.25 11.04
CA PHE A 12 -17.55 7.56 12.19
C PHE A 12 -17.01 9.00 12.13
N LEU A 13 -16.53 9.44 10.96
CA LEU A 13 -16.10 10.84 10.79
C LEU A 13 -17.26 11.80 11.08
N LEU A 14 -18.42 11.59 10.46
CA LEU A 14 -19.59 12.46 10.61
C LEU A 14 -20.16 12.48 12.04
N SER A 15 -20.02 11.39 12.80
CA SER A 15 -20.55 11.30 14.17
C SER A 15 -19.62 11.88 15.24
N GLU A 16 -18.31 11.72 15.07
CA GLU A 16 -17.34 12.07 16.12
C GLU A 16 -16.93 13.54 16.11
N LYS A 17 -16.98 14.22 14.95
CA LYS A 17 -16.46 15.59 14.82
C LYS A 17 -17.41 16.53 14.11
N ARG A 18 -17.66 17.67 14.75
CA ARG A 18 -18.45 18.79 14.19
C ARG A 18 -17.82 19.44 12.96
N GLU A 19 -16.52 19.26 12.78
CA GLU A 19 -15.76 19.79 11.64
C GLU A 19 -16.09 19.05 10.33
N TYR A 20 -16.70 17.87 10.42
CA TYR A 20 -17.07 17.06 9.27
C TYR A 20 -18.56 17.19 8.97
N HIS A 21 -18.88 17.44 7.71
CA HIS A 21 -20.25 17.37 7.19
C HIS A 21 -20.23 16.90 5.73
N GLN A 22 -21.39 16.52 5.20
CA GLN A 22 -21.53 16.02 3.84
C GLN A 22 -22.70 16.71 3.16
N ASP A 23 -22.45 17.28 1.98
CA ASP A 23 -23.47 17.79 1.05
C ASP A 23 -23.40 16.96 -0.23
N ASP A 24 -24.38 16.10 -0.46
CA ASP A 24 -24.43 15.16 -1.59
C ASP A 24 -23.12 14.37 -1.77
N LEU A 25 -22.35 14.68 -2.82
CA LEU A 25 -21.07 14.02 -3.17
C LEU A 25 -19.84 14.79 -2.64
N ILE A 26 -20.05 15.85 -1.87
CA ILE A 26 -18.98 16.67 -1.29
C ILE A 26 -18.90 16.36 0.20
N PHE A 27 -17.74 15.92 0.63
CA PHE A 27 -17.38 15.76 2.03
C PHE A 27 -16.56 16.98 2.47
N TRP A 28 -16.95 17.60 3.57
CA TRP A 28 -16.30 18.81 4.07
C TRP A 28 -15.48 18.51 5.31
N ARG A 29 -14.29 19.09 5.36
CA ARG A 29 -13.46 19.21 6.57
C ARG A 29 -13.26 20.68 6.85
N ASN A 30 -13.95 21.22 7.86
CA ASN A 30 -14.10 22.66 8.06
C ASN A 30 -14.57 23.31 6.75
N ASN A 31 -13.77 24.23 6.18
CA ASN A 31 -14.08 24.93 4.93
C ASN A 31 -13.43 24.29 3.70
N ILE A 32 -12.86 23.08 3.82
CA ILE A 32 -12.15 22.41 2.73
C ILE A 32 -13.07 21.34 2.12
N PRO A 33 -13.54 21.53 0.87
CA PRO A 33 -14.35 20.54 0.18
C PRO A 33 -13.48 19.43 -0.40
N LEU A 34 -13.92 18.19 -0.22
CA LEU A 34 -13.32 16.98 -0.75
C LEU A 34 -14.40 16.19 -1.50
N PRO A 35 -14.11 15.63 -2.69
CA PRO A 35 -14.97 14.61 -3.26
C PRO A 35 -15.12 13.44 -2.28
N LEU A 36 -16.36 13.00 -2.04
CA LEU A 36 -16.66 11.88 -1.13
C LEU A 36 -15.90 10.61 -1.51
N ASP A 37 -15.67 10.40 -2.81
CA ASP A 37 -14.88 9.27 -3.33
C ASP A 37 -13.44 9.26 -2.82
N LEU A 38 -12.84 10.41 -2.49
CA LEU A 38 -11.51 10.44 -1.89
C LEU A 38 -11.50 9.90 -0.46
N ILE A 39 -12.59 10.08 0.29
CA ILE A 39 -12.74 9.50 1.64
C ILE A 39 -12.85 7.98 1.53
N TYR A 40 -13.62 7.52 0.56
CA TYR A 40 -13.77 6.10 0.25
C TYR A 40 -12.46 5.47 -0.21
N ARG A 41 -11.74 6.11 -1.13
CA ARG A 41 -10.44 5.66 -1.60
C ARG A 41 -9.41 5.62 -0.46
N LEU A 42 -9.39 6.62 0.41
CA LEU A 42 -8.53 6.65 1.60
C LEU A 42 -8.79 5.45 2.51
N PHE A 43 -10.05 5.08 2.73
CA PHE A 43 -10.39 3.88 3.49
C PHE A 43 -10.00 2.59 2.74
N GLU A 44 -10.22 2.51 1.44
CA GLU A 44 -9.90 1.33 0.63
C GLU A 44 -8.39 1.10 0.55
N ASP A 45 -7.59 2.16 0.54
CA ASP A 45 -6.13 2.14 0.54
C ASP A 45 -5.51 2.14 1.96
N ARG A 46 -6.33 2.07 3.01
CA ARG A 46 -5.87 2.19 4.41
C ARG A 46 -4.69 1.29 4.76
N TYR A 47 -4.68 0.03 4.32
CA TYR A 47 -3.59 -0.89 4.67
C TYR A 47 -2.25 -0.45 4.07
N LEU A 48 -2.29 0.06 2.83
CA LEU A 48 -1.11 0.59 2.16
C LEU A 48 -0.66 1.89 2.85
N LEU A 49 -1.59 2.82 3.10
CA LEU A 49 -1.29 4.08 3.77
C LEU A 49 -0.77 3.86 5.20
N ILE A 50 -1.33 2.92 5.95
CA ILE A 50 -0.84 2.58 7.30
C ILE A 50 0.54 1.90 7.23
N SER A 51 0.82 1.10 6.19
CA SER A 51 2.16 0.54 5.97
C SER A 51 3.18 1.64 5.69
N LEU A 52 2.86 2.60 4.81
CA LEU A 52 3.70 3.79 4.58
C LEU A 52 3.92 4.61 5.86
N TYR A 53 2.88 4.71 6.70
CA TYR A 53 2.99 5.34 8.01
C TYR A 53 3.98 4.60 8.92
N LEU A 54 3.91 3.27 8.97
CA LEU A 54 4.85 2.44 9.71
C LEU A 54 6.27 2.62 9.19
N ASP A 55 6.47 2.65 7.87
CA ASP A 55 7.78 2.91 7.26
C ASP A 55 8.36 4.24 7.75
N HIS A 56 7.56 5.31 7.82
CA HIS A 56 8.00 6.60 8.35
C HIS A 56 8.31 6.56 9.85
N ILE A 57 7.50 5.88 10.66
CA ILE A 57 7.74 5.76 12.11
C ILE A 57 9.03 4.97 12.35
N PHE A 58 9.18 3.80 11.73
CA PHE A 58 10.33 2.93 11.91
C PHE A 58 11.60 3.53 11.32
N ALA A 59 11.55 4.15 10.14
CA ALA A 59 12.68 4.86 9.57
C ALA A 59 13.17 5.97 10.52
N SER A 60 12.24 6.73 11.12
CA SER A 60 12.62 7.77 12.10
C SER A 60 13.25 7.18 13.36
N LEU A 61 12.75 6.05 13.86
CA LEU A 61 13.29 5.38 15.04
C LEU A 61 14.69 4.83 14.78
N ILE A 62 14.87 4.12 13.67
CA ILE A 62 16.16 3.60 13.22
C ILE A 62 17.15 4.73 13.07
N TYR A 63 16.76 5.80 12.38
CA TYR A 63 17.60 6.97 12.16
C TYR A 63 18.07 7.59 13.49
N PHE A 64 17.16 7.90 14.40
CA PHE A 64 17.54 8.48 15.69
C PHE A 64 18.30 7.51 16.58
N LYS A 65 18.17 6.20 16.39
CA LYS A 65 18.94 5.22 17.18
C LYS A 65 20.35 4.99 16.63
N ILE A 66 20.52 4.98 15.31
CA ILE A 66 21.81 4.97 14.63
C ILE A 66 22.59 6.24 15.01
N ASP A 67 21.94 7.40 15.03
CA ASP A 67 22.52 8.68 15.45
C ASP A 67 22.93 8.70 16.94
N LEU A 68 22.19 8.03 17.83
CA LEU A 68 22.52 7.97 19.27
C LEU A 68 23.72 7.08 19.62
N ASN A 69 24.20 6.24 18.69
CA ASN A 69 25.37 5.37 18.89
C ASN A 69 26.59 5.80 18.06
N ILE A 70 26.46 6.82 17.22
CA ILE A 70 27.55 7.32 16.37
C ILE A 70 27.94 8.71 16.89
N GLU A 71 29.09 8.80 17.56
CA GLU A 71 29.70 10.07 17.97
C GLU A 71 30.12 10.98 16.78
N ASP A 72 29.83 10.60 15.53
CA ASP A 72 30.15 11.37 14.33
C ASP A 72 28.90 11.81 13.53
N TYR A 73 28.54 13.08 13.76
CA TYR A 73 28.09 14.04 12.74
C TYR A 73 26.99 13.63 11.74
N ILE A 74 25.82 13.17 12.21
CA ILE A 74 24.58 13.51 11.50
C ILE A 74 23.92 14.65 12.26
N SER A 75 24.25 15.90 11.90
CA SER A 75 23.50 17.03 12.46
C SER A 75 22.02 16.82 12.15
N VAL A 76 21.23 16.70 13.20
CA VAL A 76 19.76 16.61 13.19
C VAL A 76 19.14 17.76 12.38
N GLU A 77 19.88 18.83 12.17
CA GLU A 77 19.48 20.01 11.39
C GLU A 77 19.46 19.76 9.87
N LEU A 78 20.12 18.70 9.37
CA LEU A 78 20.28 18.43 7.93
C LEU A 78 19.31 17.37 7.37
N LEU A 79 18.44 16.74 8.18
CA LEU A 79 17.58 15.65 7.69
C LEU A 79 16.13 15.65 8.21
N PRO A 80 15.18 15.07 7.44
CA PRO A 80 15.35 14.44 6.13
C PRO A 80 15.42 15.47 4.99
N ASP A 81 16.62 15.69 4.45
CA ASP A 81 16.87 16.37 3.17
C ASP A 81 17.07 15.27 2.14
N LYS A 82 16.11 15.17 1.23
CA LYS A 82 16.12 14.22 0.10
C LYS A 82 17.46 14.22 -0.64
N LYS A 83 18.09 15.38 -0.83
CA LYS A 83 19.38 15.47 -1.52
C LYS A 83 20.49 14.77 -0.76
N TYR A 84 20.50 14.88 0.57
CA TYR A 84 21.49 14.18 1.39
C TYR A 84 21.22 12.69 1.43
N VAL A 85 19.97 12.27 1.62
CA VAL A 85 19.61 10.84 1.71
C VAL A 85 19.97 10.13 0.41
N ILE A 86 19.61 10.70 -0.74
CA ILE A 86 19.97 10.15 -2.07
C ILE A 86 21.48 10.14 -2.27
N LYS A 87 22.20 11.20 -1.88
CA LYS A 87 23.66 11.27 -2.04
C LYS A 87 24.39 10.17 -1.27
N ASN A 88 23.86 9.74 -0.14
CA ASN A 88 24.48 8.76 0.75
C ASN A 88 23.71 7.42 0.77
N GLU A 89 23.02 7.08 -0.32
CA GLU A 89 22.12 5.92 -0.42
C GLU A 89 22.75 4.61 0.10
N ILE A 90 23.91 4.24 -0.46
CA ILE A 90 24.59 2.97 -0.14
C ILE A 90 24.93 2.90 1.35
N GLU A 91 25.44 3.99 1.92
CA GLU A 91 25.83 4.04 3.33
C GLU A 91 24.61 3.95 4.25
N ILE A 92 23.54 4.69 3.93
CA ILE A 92 22.32 4.70 4.74
C ILE A 92 21.64 3.32 4.72
N LYS A 93 21.49 2.71 3.54
CA LYS A 93 20.90 1.37 3.41
C LYS A 93 21.70 0.32 4.18
N SER A 94 23.04 0.34 4.06
CA SER A 94 23.91 -0.58 4.80
C SER A 94 23.79 -0.40 6.32
N LYS A 95 23.67 0.84 6.81
CA LYS A 95 23.45 1.12 8.24
C LYS A 95 22.07 0.65 8.73
N ILE A 96 21.02 0.81 7.92
CA ILE A 96 19.68 0.29 8.23
C ILE A 96 19.75 -1.24 8.35
N GLU A 97 20.31 -1.93 7.37
CA GLU A 97 20.44 -3.40 7.39
C GLU A 97 21.25 -3.89 8.60
N ALA A 98 22.38 -3.27 8.87
CA ALA A 98 23.19 -3.59 10.04
C ALA A 98 22.40 -3.41 11.34
N PHE A 99 21.66 -2.31 11.46
CA PHE A 99 20.83 -2.03 12.63
C PHE A 99 19.73 -3.08 12.84
N LEU A 100 19.03 -3.46 11.78
CA LEU A 100 17.96 -4.46 11.83
C LEU A 100 18.48 -5.84 12.23
N ASN A 101 19.66 -6.21 11.77
CA ASN A 101 20.28 -7.51 12.10
C ASN A 101 20.81 -7.57 13.54
N GLN A 102 21.17 -6.44 14.15
CA GLN A 102 21.89 -6.39 15.42
C GLN A 102 21.02 -6.07 16.64
N ASN A 103 19.76 -5.67 16.46
CA ASN A 103 18.93 -5.16 17.56
C ASN A 103 17.58 -5.90 17.73
N PRO A 104 17.56 -7.10 18.34
CA PRO A 104 16.33 -7.87 18.57
C PRO A 104 15.28 -7.16 19.43
N SER A 105 15.69 -6.25 20.32
CA SER A 105 14.75 -5.47 21.15
C SER A 105 13.97 -4.44 20.35
N VAL A 106 14.56 -3.91 19.27
CA VAL A 106 13.86 -3.01 18.34
C VAL A 106 12.78 -3.77 17.60
N ASP A 107 13.07 -5.00 17.17
CA ASP A 107 12.13 -5.87 16.48
C ASP A 107 10.88 -6.16 17.33
N ASP A 108 11.03 -6.33 18.66
CA ASP A 108 9.87 -6.46 19.57
C ASP A 108 9.01 -5.19 19.61
N VAL A 109 9.64 -4.01 19.66
CA VAL A 109 8.91 -2.72 19.61
C VAL A 109 8.19 -2.57 18.28
N PHE A 110 8.84 -2.90 17.15
CA PHE A 110 8.22 -2.84 15.83
C PHE A 110 7.00 -3.76 15.74
N LYS A 111 7.13 -5.02 16.19
CA LYS A 111 6.02 -5.98 16.22
C LYS A 111 4.85 -5.49 17.07
N LYS A 112 5.12 -4.93 18.25
CA LYS A 112 4.07 -4.34 19.10
C LYS A 112 3.37 -3.16 18.42
N VAL A 113 4.12 -2.26 17.77
CA VAL A 113 3.55 -1.13 17.03
C VAL A 113 2.70 -1.60 15.85
N VAL A 114 3.18 -2.57 15.06
CA VAL A 114 2.44 -3.20 13.95
C VAL A 114 1.11 -3.80 14.44
N LEU A 115 1.15 -4.52 15.56
CA LEU A 115 -0.04 -5.08 16.20
C LEU A 115 -0.98 -3.99 16.71
N ILE A 116 -0.44 -2.86 17.19
CA ILE A 116 -1.24 -1.71 17.60
C ILE A 116 -1.92 -1.04 16.42
N VAL A 117 -1.33 -0.96 15.23
CA VAL A 117 -2.02 -0.34 14.09
C VAL A 117 -2.91 -1.35 13.34
N GLY A 118 -2.79 -2.64 13.65
CA GLY A 118 -3.66 -3.69 13.10
C GLY A 118 -3.34 -4.04 11.65
N ILE A 119 -2.04 -4.12 11.31
CA ILE A 119 -1.56 -4.66 10.03
C ILE A 119 -0.94 -6.04 10.31
N GLU A 120 -1.49 -7.10 9.73
CA GLU A 120 -1.03 -8.47 10.00
C GLU A 120 0.22 -8.86 9.20
N ASP A 121 0.34 -8.37 7.96
CA ASP A 121 1.40 -8.74 7.01
C ASP A 121 2.36 -7.57 6.72
N TYR A 122 2.67 -6.75 7.74
CA TYR A 122 3.66 -5.69 7.55
C TYR A 122 5.06 -6.32 7.44
N ASP A 123 5.70 -6.12 6.30
CA ASP A 123 7.07 -6.57 6.05
C ASP A 123 8.02 -5.38 6.14
N LEU A 124 9.00 -5.50 7.01
CA LEU A 124 9.97 -4.45 7.25
C LEU A 124 11.09 -4.56 6.21
N ASN A 125 11.18 -3.57 5.34
CA ASN A 125 12.06 -3.58 4.18
C ASN A 125 12.98 -2.34 4.17
N THR A 126 14.29 -2.57 4.03
CA THR A 126 15.31 -1.51 3.93
C THR A 126 14.98 -0.47 2.86
N GLU A 127 14.50 -0.88 1.69
CA GLU A 127 14.13 0.01 0.59
C GLU A 127 12.98 0.94 0.99
N ASN A 128 11.91 0.40 1.59
CA ASN A 128 10.77 1.20 2.05
C ASN A 128 11.19 2.18 3.15
N LEU A 129 12.05 1.76 4.07
CA LEU A 129 12.58 2.61 5.12
C LEU A 129 13.48 3.73 4.55
N PHE A 130 14.29 3.41 3.54
CA PHE A 130 15.10 4.39 2.83
C PHE A 130 14.24 5.40 2.06
N ASP A 131 13.22 4.94 1.35
CA ASP A 131 12.27 5.80 0.65
C ASP A 131 11.53 6.73 1.63
N ALA A 132 11.13 6.20 2.79
CA ALA A 132 10.53 6.97 3.85
C ALA A 132 11.45 8.10 4.37
N LEU A 133 12.78 7.88 4.40
CA LEU A 133 13.78 8.92 4.72
C LEU A 133 13.94 9.93 3.58
N CYS A 134 13.75 9.53 2.32
CA CYS A 134 13.88 10.40 1.15
C CYS A 134 12.77 11.46 1.02
N HIS A 135 11.68 11.34 1.77
CA HIS A 135 10.64 12.36 1.80
C HIS A 135 11.18 13.65 2.48
N ALA A 136 11.45 14.73 1.72
CA ALA A 136 12.07 15.99 2.19
C ALA A 136 11.23 16.89 3.15
N GLY A 137 11.76 17.33 4.31
CA GLY A 137 11.20 18.43 5.13
C GLY A 137 11.37 18.30 6.65
N LYS A 138 10.89 19.30 7.44
CA LYS A 138 10.85 19.35 8.94
C LYS A 138 9.92 18.27 9.57
N LYS A 139 9.98 17.04 9.07
CA LYS A 139 8.86 16.12 8.89
C LYS A 139 8.50 15.26 10.09
N TYR A 140 9.47 14.60 10.72
CA TYR A 140 9.15 13.67 11.81
C TYR A 140 8.68 14.38 13.07
N SER A 141 9.11 15.63 13.32
CA SER A 141 8.53 16.44 14.41
C SER A 141 7.03 16.68 14.23
N ARG A 142 6.51 16.53 13.00
CA ARG A 142 5.10 16.75 12.67
C ARG A 142 4.28 15.49 12.49
N ILE A 143 4.89 14.30 12.52
CA ILE A 143 4.15 13.05 12.36
C ILE A 143 3.18 12.87 13.53
N TYR A 144 1.95 12.48 13.23
CA TYR A 144 1.00 12.09 14.28
C TYR A 144 1.37 10.70 14.81
N VAL A 145 1.38 10.53 16.13
CA VAL A 145 1.62 9.24 16.77
C VAL A 145 0.49 8.97 17.77
N PRO A 146 -0.33 7.92 17.56
CA PRO A 146 -1.35 7.49 18.52
C PRO A 146 -0.76 7.25 19.90
N ASN A 147 -1.53 7.47 20.97
CA ASN A 147 -1.02 7.34 22.34
C ASN A 147 -0.57 5.90 22.64
N GLU A 148 -1.31 4.91 22.16
CA GLU A 148 -0.99 3.49 22.30
C GLU A 148 0.38 3.17 21.66
N VAL A 149 0.67 3.78 20.50
CA VAL A 149 1.98 3.64 19.83
C VAL A 149 3.07 4.38 20.62
N LYS A 150 2.77 5.56 21.18
CA LYS A 150 3.72 6.32 22.00
C LYS A 150 4.16 5.54 23.23
N GLU A 151 3.21 4.94 23.95
CA GLU A 151 3.49 4.17 25.17
C GLU A 151 4.50 3.05 24.89
N VAL A 152 4.25 2.24 23.86
CA VAL A 152 5.15 1.14 23.46
C VAL A 152 6.53 1.64 23.06
N ILE A 153 6.62 2.74 22.31
CA ILE A 153 7.93 3.28 21.91
C ILE A 153 8.66 3.88 23.12
N GLN A 154 7.95 4.54 24.05
CA GLN A 154 8.55 5.17 25.23
C GLN A 154 9.15 4.16 26.21
N GLU A 155 8.60 2.95 26.30
CA GLU A 155 9.16 1.87 27.14
C GLU A 155 10.63 1.58 26.80
N SER A 156 11.00 1.70 25.53
CA SER A 156 12.35 1.40 25.04
C SER A 156 13.15 2.63 24.60
N TYR A 157 12.46 3.74 24.29
CA TYR A 157 13.04 4.94 23.67
C TYR A 157 12.47 6.23 24.26
N ILE A 158 12.75 6.49 25.55
CA ILE A 158 12.22 7.64 26.31
C ILE A 158 12.44 8.99 25.59
N SER A 159 13.60 9.20 24.96
CA SER A 159 13.96 10.47 24.32
C SER A 159 13.49 10.61 22.86
N PHE A 160 12.89 9.57 22.26
CA PHE A 160 12.49 9.58 20.86
C PHE A 160 11.50 10.70 20.53
N PHE A 161 10.50 10.90 21.40
CA PHE A 161 9.46 11.91 21.23
C PHE A 161 9.92 13.35 21.52
N ASN A 162 11.17 13.55 21.94
CA ASN A 162 11.76 14.91 21.99
C ASN A 162 11.99 15.47 20.58
N LYS A 163 12.15 14.61 19.58
CA LYS A 163 12.42 14.98 18.18
C LYS A 163 11.28 14.60 17.23
N VAL A 164 10.54 13.52 17.53
CA VAL A 164 9.45 12.99 16.70
C VAL A 164 8.08 13.30 17.29
N GLY A 165 7.13 13.74 16.46
CA GLY A 165 5.74 13.99 16.85
C GLY A 165 5.51 15.12 17.86
N THR A 166 6.45 16.06 17.98
CA THR A 166 6.37 17.21 18.89
C THR A 166 5.30 18.23 18.51
N ASN A 167 4.99 18.34 17.21
CA ASN A 167 4.03 19.28 16.65
C ASN A 167 3.09 18.52 15.70
N GLN A 168 2.18 17.70 16.22
CA GLN A 168 1.23 16.84 15.47
C GLN A 168 0.52 17.63 14.35
N LYS A 169 1.03 17.54 13.11
CA LYS A 169 0.66 18.41 11.98
C LYS A 169 0.58 17.59 10.68
N ASP A 170 0.66 18.30 9.56
CA ASP A 170 0.38 17.96 8.17
C ASP A 170 1.27 16.91 7.48
N MET A 171 2.24 16.30 8.17
CA MET A 171 3.27 15.48 7.50
C MET A 171 2.64 14.37 6.63
N PHE A 172 1.76 13.56 7.23
CA PHE A 172 1.20 12.42 6.53
C PHE A 172 0.15 12.81 5.49
N GLY A 173 -0.43 14.01 5.61
CA GLY A 173 -1.27 14.60 4.57
C GLY A 173 -0.55 14.72 3.24
N ASN A 174 0.73 15.11 3.25
CA ASN A 174 1.55 15.18 2.04
C ASN A 174 1.80 13.80 1.43
N VAL A 175 2.00 12.78 2.27
CA VAL A 175 2.18 11.39 1.81
C VAL A 175 0.91 10.87 1.14
N VAL A 176 -0.26 11.18 1.70
CA VAL A 176 -1.56 10.83 1.09
C VAL A 176 -1.76 11.56 -0.23
N CYS A 177 -1.43 12.86 -0.29
CA CYS A 177 -1.46 13.65 -1.53
C CYS A 177 -0.55 13.06 -2.62
N ASP A 178 0.68 12.67 -2.26
CA ASP A 178 1.64 12.01 -3.15
C ASP A 178 1.06 10.69 -3.68
N HIS A 179 0.51 9.84 -2.80
CA HIS A 179 -0.11 8.56 -3.16
C HIS A 179 -1.31 8.71 -4.10
N PHE A 180 -2.11 9.78 -3.94
CA PHE A 180 -3.25 10.05 -4.82
C PHE A 180 -2.90 10.87 -6.06
N GLY A 181 -1.70 11.45 -6.15
CA GLY A 181 -1.31 12.37 -7.22
C GLY A 181 -2.09 13.69 -7.19
N ILE A 182 -2.44 14.18 -5.99
CA ILE A 182 -3.27 15.39 -5.82
C ILE A 182 -2.50 16.47 -5.07
N TYR A 183 -2.22 17.58 -5.74
CA TYR A 183 -1.53 18.73 -5.16
C TYR A 183 -2.40 19.98 -5.25
N ARG A 184 -3.26 20.21 -4.26
CA ARG A 184 -3.97 21.49 -4.07
C ARG A 184 -3.75 22.04 -2.67
N SER A 185 -3.72 23.36 -2.56
CA SER A 185 -3.56 24.06 -1.28
C SER A 185 -4.65 23.63 -0.28
N GLY A 186 -4.26 23.39 0.97
CA GLY A 186 -5.15 22.98 2.06
C GLY A 186 -5.54 21.49 2.08
N LEU A 187 -5.37 20.74 0.98
CA LEU A 187 -5.73 19.31 0.95
C LEU A 187 -4.83 18.46 1.84
N SER A 188 -3.54 18.79 1.92
CA SER A 188 -2.60 18.09 2.80
C SER A 188 -3.06 18.16 4.26
N ASP A 189 -3.46 19.34 4.73
CA ASP A 189 -3.98 19.50 6.10
C ASP A 189 -5.27 18.71 6.34
N ALA A 190 -6.17 18.70 5.34
CA ALA A 190 -7.40 17.93 5.43
C ALA A 190 -7.12 16.42 5.47
N PHE A 191 -6.25 15.91 4.59
CA PHE A 191 -5.87 14.51 4.57
C PHE A 191 -5.08 14.09 5.80
N ALA A 192 -4.24 14.95 6.37
CA ALA A 192 -3.55 14.67 7.62
C ALA A 192 -4.56 14.42 8.77
N SER A 193 -5.60 15.26 8.84
CA SER A 193 -6.69 15.11 9.83
C SER A 193 -7.48 13.82 9.61
N ILE A 194 -7.91 13.57 8.37
CA ILE A 194 -8.73 12.40 8.03
C ILE A 194 -7.92 11.10 8.19
N PHE A 195 -6.63 11.11 7.85
CA PHE A 195 -5.75 9.96 8.07
C PHE A 195 -5.52 9.68 9.57
N THR A 196 -5.38 10.72 10.38
CA THR A 196 -5.32 10.57 11.84
C THR A 196 -6.58 9.88 12.35
N ASP A 197 -7.74 10.30 11.86
CA ASP A 197 -9.03 9.68 12.22
C ASP A 197 -9.17 8.25 11.67
N LEU A 198 -8.58 7.96 10.50
CA LEU A 198 -8.48 6.60 9.97
C LEU A 198 -7.64 5.70 10.88
N LEU A 199 -6.50 6.18 11.38
CA LEU A 199 -5.67 5.46 12.34
C LEU A 199 -6.46 5.18 13.62
N SER A 200 -7.12 6.19 14.20
CA SER A 200 -7.96 6.00 15.38
C SER A 200 -9.10 5.00 15.12
N PHE A 201 -9.78 5.12 13.97
CA PHE A 201 -10.82 4.19 13.57
C PHE A 201 -10.30 2.76 13.48
N GLN A 202 -9.14 2.56 12.85
CA GLN A 202 -8.50 1.26 12.72
C GLN A 202 -8.10 0.69 14.08
N ILE A 203 -7.54 1.52 14.97
CA ILE A 203 -7.13 1.12 16.32
C ILE A 203 -8.34 0.71 17.18
N LEU A 204 -9.42 1.51 17.13
CA LEU A 204 -10.65 1.24 17.87
C LEU A 204 -11.36 -0.03 17.36
N ASN A 205 -11.33 -0.27 16.05
CA ASN A 205 -12.05 -1.35 15.39
C ASN A 205 -11.15 -2.53 15.04
N LYS A 206 -10.03 -2.73 15.75
CA LYS A 206 -9.21 -3.93 15.61
C LYS A 206 -10.06 -5.16 15.85
N SER A 207 -10.54 -5.79 14.79
CA SER A 207 -10.88 -7.20 14.84
C SER A 207 -9.56 -7.94 15.05
N SER A 208 -9.49 -8.88 15.99
CA SER A 208 -8.32 -9.76 16.19
C SER A 208 -7.96 -10.66 14.98
N LYS A 209 -8.54 -10.37 13.81
CA LYS A 209 -8.32 -10.93 12.48
C LYS A 209 -8.62 -9.85 11.43
N SER A 210 -7.89 -8.75 11.46
CA SER A 210 -7.94 -7.80 10.35
C SER A 210 -7.15 -8.42 9.21
N ILE A 211 -7.82 -9.25 8.41
CA ILE A 211 -7.32 -9.72 7.12
C ILE A 211 -6.90 -8.45 6.40
N GLY A 212 -5.59 -8.21 6.34
CA GLY A 212 -5.03 -7.14 5.52
C GLY A 212 -5.56 -7.30 4.11
N LYS A 213 -5.29 -6.35 3.22
CA LYS A 213 -5.20 -6.74 1.81
C LYS A 213 -4.08 -7.79 1.74
N SER A 214 -4.43 -9.05 1.96
CA SER A 214 -3.75 -10.20 1.39
C SER A 214 -3.57 -9.76 -0.04
N LEU A 215 -2.32 -9.49 -0.44
CA LEU A 215 -1.89 -9.74 -1.81
C LEU A 215 -2.69 -10.95 -2.23
N VAL A 216 -3.65 -10.80 -3.15
CA VAL A 216 -4.51 -11.90 -3.56
C VAL A 216 -3.56 -12.99 -4.05
N LYS A 217 -3.17 -13.88 -3.14
CA LYS A 217 -2.39 -15.06 -3.43
C LYS A 217 -3.44 -15.97 -3.99
N PHE A 218 -3.54 -15.94 -5.32
CA PHE A 218 -4.26 -16.94 -6.08
C PHE A 218 -3.65 -18.29 -5.71
N LYS A 219 -4.15 -18.93 -4.66
CA LYS A 219 -3.99 -20.36 -4.45
C LYS A 219 -4.95 -21.01 -5.42
N THR A 220 -4.46 -21.27 -6.62
CA THR A 220 -5.15 -22.07 -7.61
C THR A 220 -5.35 -23.46 -7.03
N LYS A 221 -6.55 -23.72 -6.49
CA LYS A 221 -7.03 -25.08 -6.24
C LYS A 221 -7.52 -25.67 -7.57
N HIS A 222 -6.68 -25.67 -8.60
CA HIS A 222 -6.97 -26.52 -9.74
C HIS A 222 -6.61 -27.95 -9.35
N LYS A 223 -7.65 -28.76 -9.10
CA LYS A 223 -7.51 -30.20 -9.31
C LYS A 223 -7.01 -30.37 -10.74
N LYS A 224 -5.99 -31.23 -10.94
CA LYS A 224 -5.57 -31.70 -12.25
C LYS A 224 -6.77 -32.43 -12.90
N GLU A 225 -7.67 -31.68 -13.48
CA GLU A 225 -8.64 -32.16 -14.47
C GLU A 225 -8.18 -31.57 -15.81
N ASN A 226 -8.21 -32.38 -16.87
CA ASN A 226 -7.63 -32.07 -18.18
C ASN A 226 -8.02 -30.66 -18.69
N THR A 227 -7.10 -29.71 -18.56
CA THR A 227 -7.22 -28.33 -19.06
C THR A 227 -7.01 -28.21 -20.58
N GLU A 228 -6.69 -29.30 -21.27
CA GLU A 228 -6.43 -29.31 -22.72
C GLU A 228 -7.64 -28.84 -23.54
N ASN A 229 -8.87 -28.96 -23.02
CA ASN A 229 -10.08 -28.51 -23.71
C ASN A 229 -10.45 -27.04 -23.43
N GLU A 230 -9.75 -26.38 -22.50
CA GLU A 230 -10.06 -25.03 -22.02
C GLU A 230 -9.04 -23.98 -22.51
N ILE A 231 -8.02 -24.41 -23.26
CA ILE A 231 -6.98 -23.53 -23.84
C ILE A 231 -6.99 -23.70 -25.36
N GLU A 232 -7.17 -22.60 -26.08
CA GLU A 232 -6.97 -22.52 -27.52
C GLU A 232 -5.75 -21.66 -27.80
N TYR A 233 -4.72 -22.23 -28.41
CA TYR A 233 -3.57 -21.44 -28.80
C TYR A 233 -3.79 -20.79 -30.17
N VAL A 234 -3.45 -19.51 -30.29
CA VAL A 234 -3.61 -18.73 -31.51
C VAL A 234 -2.34 -17.94 -31.82
N ASP A 235 -2.15 -17.61 -33.09
CA ASP A 235 -0.93 -16.91 -33.56
C ASP A 235 -0.94 -15.41 -33.29
N SER A 236 -2.11 -14.82 -33.06
CA SER A 236 -2.24 -13.39 -32.75
C SER A 236 -3.57 -13.08 -32.07
N LEU A 237 -3.51 -12.20 -31.06
CA LEU A 237 -4.67 -11.59 -30.39
C LEU A 237 -4.57 -10.06 -30.39
N GLY A 238 -4.03 -9.47 -31.46
CA GLY A 238 -3.95 -8.01 -31.58
C GLY A 238 -3.10 -7.35 -30.47
N GLY A 239 -2.03 -8.01 -30.04
CA GLY A 239 -1.15 -7.53 -28.96
C GLY A 239 -1.57 -7.93 -27.55
N LYS A 240 -2.63 -8.73 -27.40
CA LYS A 240 -3.04 -9.30 -26.10
C LYS A 240 -2.30 -10.62 -25.83
N ILE A 241 -2.07 -10.92 -24.55
CA ILE A 241 -1.54 -12.21 -24.11
C ILE A 241 -2.63 -13.28 -24.21
N TRP A 242 -3.82 -12.99 -23.68
CA TRP A 242 -4.97 -13.89 -23.72
C TRP A 242 -6.27 -13.16 -24.02
N GLU A 243 -7.27 -13.91 -24.47
CA GLU A 243 -8.67 -13.49 -24.49
C GLU A 243 -9.55 -14.59 -23.89
N PRO A 244 -10.61 -14.23 -23.15
CA PRO A 244 -11.63 -15.19 -22.76
C PRO A 244 -12.26 -15.83 -24.00
N MET A 245 -12.51 -17.14 -23.95
CA MET A 245 -13.34 -17.84 -24.93
C MET A 245 -14.45 -18.64 -24.24
N TYR A 246 -15.54 -18.91 -24.95
CA TYR A 246 -16.58 -19.83 -24.49
C TYR A 246 -16.67 -21.00 -25.49
N LYS A 247 -16.44 -22.22 -25.01
CA LYS A 247 -16.43 -23.43 -25.84
C LYS A 247 -17.00 -24.60 -25.06
N ASN A 248 -17.89 -25.36 -25.69
CA ASN A 248 -18.49 -26.58 -25.11
C ASN A 248 -19.13 -26.37 -23.72
N GLY A 249 -19.82 -25.25 -23.53
CA GLY A 249 -20.51 -24.96 -22.27
C GLY A 249 -19.59 -24.48 -21.14
N LYS A 250 -18.29 -24.27 -21.41
CA LYS A 250 -17.30 -23.82 -20.44
C LYS A 250 -16.57 -22.57 -20.92
N VAL A 251 -16.14 -21.76 -19.95
CA VAL A 251 -15.21 -20.66 -20.20
C VAL A 251 -13.80 -21.24 -20.31
N GLY A 252 -13.06 -20.78 -21.31
CA GLY A 252 -11.66 -21.09 -21.53
C GLY A 252 -10.87 -19.84 -21.90
N ILE A 253 -9.64 -20.02 -22.34
CA ILE A 253 -8.78 -18.95 -22.83
C ILE A 253 -8.28 -19.20 -24.25
N ARG A 254 -8.22 -18.15 -25.05
CA ARG A 254 -7.32 -18.08 -26.21
C ARG A 254 -5.99 -17.52 -25.74
N LEU A 255 -4.89 -18.23 -25.99
CA LEU A 255 -3.55 -17.78 -25.63
C LEU A 255 -2.75 -17.46 -26.89
N ASN A 256 -2.21 -16.24 -26.96
CA ASN A 256 -1.38 -15.81 -28.07
C ASN A 256 0.04 -16.38 -27.95
N ARG A 257 0.37 -17.34 -28.82
CA ARG A 257 1.69 -18.00 -28.82
C ARG A 257 2.82 -17.03 -29.12
N ASN A 258 2.58 -16.10 -30.05
CA ASN A 258 3.60 -15.17 -30.55
C ASN A 258 3.63 -13.85 -29.78
N HIS A 259 3.07 -13.82 -28.57
CA HIS A 259 3.21 -12.65 -27.72
C HIS A 259 4.59 -12.68 -27.06
N LEU A 260 5.38 -11.59 -27.16
CA LEU A 260 6.74 -11.48 -26.61
C LEU A 260 6.90 -12.07 -25.19
N PHE A 261 5.93 -11.79 -24.30
CA PHE A 261 5.91 -12.38 -22.96
C PHE A 261 5.80 -13.93 -22.98
N ILE A 262 4.90 -14.49 -23.78
CA ILE A 262 4.74 -15.94 -23.89
C ILE A 262 5.97 -16.58 -24.54
N ASP A 263 6.57 -15.93 -25.53
CA ASP A 263 7.80 -16.38 -26.19
C ASP A 263 9.00 -16.48 -25.21
N THR A 264 9.00 -15.71 -24.12
CA THR A 264 10.05 -15.78 -23.08
C THR A 264 9.86 -16.91 -22.07
N LEU A 265 8.70 -17.59 -22.06
CA LEU A 265 8.36 -18.60 -21.07
C LEU A 265 8.57 -20.02 -21.61
N THR A 266 8.99 -20.92 -20.73
CA THR A 266 8.96 -22.36 -20.98
C THR A 266 7.53 -22.90 -20.95
N GLU A 267 7.28 -24.07 -21.56
CA GLU A 267 5.96 -24.73 -21.49
C GLU A 267 5.50 -24.97 -20.04
N GLU A 268 6.42 -25.26 -19.12
CA GLU A 268 6.11 -25.44 -17.70
C GLU A 268 5.66 -24.13 -17.03
N GLU A 269 6.27 -22.99 -17.39
CA GLU A 269 5.88 -21.67 -16.89
C GLU A 269 4.55 -21.21 -17.47
N VAL A 270 4.31 -21.48 -18.76
CA VAL A 270 3.00 -21.26 -19.39
C VAL A 270 1.92 -22.07 -18.65
N ALA A 271 2.21 -23.34 -18.34
CA ALA A 271 1.28 -24.17 -17.57
C ALA A 271 1.03 -23.62 -16.15
N LYS A 272 2.00 -22.96 -15.51
CA LYS A 272 1.84 -22.33 -14.18
C LYS A 272 0.94 -21.10 -14.21
N ILE A 273 1.01 -20.28 -15.27
CA ILE A 273 0.18 -19.07 -15.39
C ILE A 273 -1.23 -19.35 -15.91
N THR A 274 -1.42 -20.44 -16.66
CA THR A 274 -2.71 -20.76 -17.30
C THR A 274 -3.90 -20.83 -16.33
N PRO A 275 -3.80 -21.50 -15.16
CA PRO A 275 -4.88 -21.50 -14.16
C PRO A 275 -5.34 -20.10 -13.75
N LEU A 276 -4.41 -19.16 -13.62
CA LEU A 276 -4.74 -17.77 -13.29
C LEU A 276 -5.51 -17.10 -14.44
N LEU A 277 -5.05 -17.27 -15.68
CA LEU A 277 -5.72 -16.70 -16.86
C LEU A 277 -7.13 -17.26 -17.06
N LEU A 278 -7.32 -18.56 -16.77
CA LEU A 278 -8.63 -19.21 -16.76
C LEU A 278 -9.56 -18.59 -15.72
N SER A 279 -9.12 -18.48 -14.46
CA SER A 279 -9.93 -17.84 -13.41
C SER A 279 -10.29 -16.40 -13.73
N LEU A 280 -9.35 -15.62 -14.29
CA LEU A 280 -9.63 -14.24 -14.72
C LEU A 280 -10.68 -14.20 -15.84
N SER A 281 -10.61 -15.15 -16.78
CA SER A 281 -11.55 -15.23 -17.90
C SER A 281 -12.94 -15.69 -17.45
N GLU A 282 -13.02 -16.59 -16.46
CA GLU A 282 -14.28 -16.98 -15.82
C GLU A 282 -14.94 -15.80 -15.11
N GLU A 283 -14.19 -14.99 -14.37
CA GLU A 283 -14.72 -13.79 -13.71
C GLU A 283 -15.15 -12.71 -14.72
N GLU A 284 -14.40 -12.53 -15.82
CA GLU A 284 -14.75 -11.61 -16.92
C GLU A 284 -16.06 -12.04 -17.58
N PHE A 285 -16.24 -13.35 -17.86
CA PHE A 285 -17.47 -13.88 -18.47
C PHE A 285 -18.67 -13.93 -17.53
N ASN A 286 -18.47 -14.24 -16.25
CA ASN A 286 -19.57 -14.36 -15.28
C ASN A 286 -19.98 -13.01 -14.66
N SER A 287 -19.31 -11.92 -15.04
CA SER A 287 -19.68 -10.57 -14.62
C SER A 287 -21.01 -10.13 -15.27
N PHE A 288 -22.04 -9.94 -14.43
CA PHE A 288 -23.34 -9.37 -14.83
C PHE A 288 -23.38 -7.83 -14.81
N SER A 289 -22.23 -7.17 -14.67
CA SER A 289 -22.14 -5.71 -14.60
C SER A 289 -21.22 -5.19 -15.69
N ASP A 290 -21.76 -4.39 -16.62
CA ASP A 290 -21.00 -3.78 -17.71
C ASP A 290 -19.77 -2.99 -17.20
N VAL A 291 -19.92 -2.34 -16.04
CA VAL A 291 -18.83 -1.61 -15.39
C VAL A 291 -17.72 -2.56 -14.95
N LYS A 292 -18.06 -3.70 -14.33
CA LYS A 292 -17.06 -4.69 -13.89
C LYS A 292 -16.40 -5.40 -15.07
N THR A 293 -17.19 -5.76 -16.09
CA THR A 293 -16.68 -6.38 -17.31
C THR A 293 -15.67 -5.45 -17.99
N LYS A 294 -16.00 -4.17 -18.14
CA LYS A 294 -15.08 -3.17 -18.70
C LYS A 294 -13.78 -3.02 -17.90
N VAL A 295 -13.85 -3.03 -16.56
CA VAL A 295 -12.64 -2.97 -15.71
C VAL A 295 -11.74 -4.19 -15.92
N LEU A 296 -12.32 -5.39 -16.07
CA LEU A 296 -11.56 -6.62 -16.31
C LEU A 296 -10.94 -6.63 -17.72
N GLU A 297 -11.66 -6.15 -18.72
CA GLU A 297 -11.14 -5.95 -20.08
C GLU A 297 -9.97 -4.97 -20.09
N GLU A 298 -10.12 -3.79 -19.47
CA GLU A 298 -9.06 -2.78 -19.36
C GLU A 298 -7.83 -3.32 -18.61
N MET A 299 -8.03 -4.13 -17.57
CA MET A 299 -6.95 -4.80 -16.85
C MET A 299 -6.20 -5.77 -17.77
N ARG A 300 -6.92 -6.61 -18.53
CA ARG A 300 -6.34 -7.56 -19.50
C ARG A 300 -5.50 -6.85 -20.57
N GLU A 301 -6.01 -5.75 -21.10
CA GLU A 301 -5.30 -4.92 -22.08
C GLU A 301 -4.05 -4.25 -21.47
N SER A 302 -4.17 -3.69 -20.27
CA SER A 302 -3.07 -3.04 -19.56
C SER A 302 -1.94 -4.01 -19.23
N ILE A 303 -2.25 -5.21 -18.72
CA ILE A 303 -1.26 -6.26 -18.44
C ILE A 303 -0.54 -6.68 -19.72
N SER A 304 -1.28 -6.95 -20.80
CA SER A 304 -0.70 -7.35 -22.08
C SER A 304 0.23 -6.27 -22.64
N ARG A 305 -0.20 -5.01 -22.60
CA ARG A 305 0.62 -3.88 -23.06
C ARG A 305 1.88 -3.68 -22.20
N SER A 306 1.74 -3.71 -20.88
CA SER A 306 2.85 -3.45 -19.94
C SER A 306 3.93 -4.53 -20.04
N THR A 307 3.53 -5.80 -20.11
CA THR A 307 4.45 -6.92 -20.29
C THR A 307 5.18 -6.85 -21.63
N ARG A 308 4.49 -6.52 -22.72
CA ARG A 308 5.12 -6.30 -24.02
C ARG A 308 6.16 -5.18 -23.96
N LEU A 309 5.79 -4.00 -23.44
CA LEU A 309 6.70 -2.85 -23.37
C LEU A 309 7.96 -3.11 -22.55
N LYS A 310 7.87 -3.92 -21.49
CA LYS A 310 9.04 -4.30 -20.66
C LYS A 310 10.03 -5.21 -21.38
N LEU A 311 9.61 -5.88 -22.45
CA LEU A 311 10.42 -6.83 -23.22
C LEU A 311 10.90 -6.25 -24.56
N GLU A 312 10.37 -5.09 -24.96
CA GLU A 312 10.82 -4.31 -26.11
C GLU A 312 12.01 -3.38 -25.77
N ILE A 313 12.36 -3.24 -24.49
CA ILE A 313 13.47 -2.43 -23.95
C ILE A 313 14.65 -3.33 -23.59
#